data_AF-A0A452RSX4-F1
#
_entry.id   AF-A0A452RSX4-F1
#
_cell.length_a   1.000
_cell.length_b   1.000
_cell.length_c   1.000
_cell.angle_alpha   90.00
_cell.angle_beta   90.00
_cell.angle_gamma   90.00
#
_symmetry.space_group_name_H-M   'P 1'
#
loop_
_entity.id
_entity.type
_entity.pdbx_description
1 polymer ?
#
loop_
_entity_poly.entity_id
_entity_poly.type
_entity_poly.pdbx_seq_one_letter_code
_entity_poly.pdbx_strand_id
1 'polypeptide(L)'
;GTMSSSFVPNGASLEDCHCNLFCLADLTGIKWKRYVWQGPTSAPILFPVTEEDPILSSFSRCLKADVLGVWRRDQRPGRRELWIFWWGEDPNFADLIHHDLSEEDGVWENGLSYECRTLLFKAVHNLLERCLMNRNFVRIGKWFVKPYEKDEKPINKSEHLSCSFTFFLHGDSNVCTSVEINQHQPVYLLSEEHITLAQQSNSPFQGRLFYWLGYFDLLLFQENSYCNW
;
A
#
# COMPACT_ATOMS: atom_id res chain seq x y z
N GLY A 1 32.08 42.79 35.20
CA GLY A 1 30.93 42.72 34.29
C GLY A 1 31.17 41.60 33.32
N THR A 2 30.50 40.47 33.53
CA THR A 2 30.50 39.32 32.63
C THR A 2 29.54 39.62 31.48
N MET A 3 30.06 39.64 30.24
CA MET A 3 29.23 39.78 29.04
C MET A 3 28.41 38.50 28.85
N SER A 4 27.09 38.63 28.92
CA SER A 4 26.17 37.63 28.42
C SER A 4 26.23 37.64 26.90
N SER A 5 26.71 36.57 26.28
CA SER A 5 26.51 36.32 24.85
C SER A 5 25.02 36.05 24.64
N SER A 6 24.30 37.04 24.14
CA SER A 6 22.93 36.89 23.64
C SER A 6 22.98 36.05 22.36
N PHE A 7 22.81 34.73 22.50
CA PHE A 7 22.43 33.86 21.39
C PHE A 7 21.01 34.25 20.96
N VAL A 8 20.92 35.12 19.96
CA VAL A 8 19.70 35.29 19.18
C VAL A 8 19.69 34.10 18.20
N PRO A 9 18.74 33.15 18.29
CA PRO A 9 18.66 32.10 17.30
C PRO A 9 18.24 32.76 15.98
N ASN A 10 19.09 32.66 14.97
CA ASN A 10 18.92 33.34 13.67
C ASN A 10 17.75 32.79 12.83
N GLY A 11 16.81 32.02 13.41
CA GLY A 11 15.72 31.35 12.70
C GLY A 11 16.18 30.41 11.56
N ALA A 12 17.47 30.14 11.48
CA ALA A 12 18.13 29.32 10.47
C ALA A 12 18.55 27.96 11.05
N SER A 13 17.91 27.55 12.15
CA SER A 13 18.15 26.23 12.72
C SER A 13 17.53 25.18 11.79
N LEU A 14 18.32 24.16 11.44
CA LEU A 14 17.82 23.00 10.71
C LEU A 14 16.76 22.23 11.51
N GLU A 15 16.67 22.47 12.81
CA GLU A 15 15.67 21.91 13.73
C GLU A 15 14.25 22.41 13.43
N ASP A 16 14.13 23.60 12.81
CA ASP A 16 12.86 24.21 12.43
C ASP A 16 12.47 23.92 10.97
N CYS A 17 13.28 23.12 10.25
CA CYS A 17 13.01 22.79 8.85
C CYS A 17 12.02 21.63 8.73
N HIS A 18 10.82 21.91 8.24
CA HIS A 18 9.87 20.88 7.86
C HIS A 18 10.31 20.23 6.53
N CYS A 19 10.44 18.91 6.54
CA CYS A 19 10.64 18.11 5.33
C CYS A 19 9.42 17.23 5.10
N ASN A 20 9.29 16.71 3.88
CA ASN A 20 8.27 15.75 3.52
C ASN A 20 8.66 14.31 3.86
N LEU A 21 9.61 14.12 4.77
CA LEU A 21 10.15 12.84 5.19
C LEU A 21 9.64 12.47 6.59
N PHE A 22 9.14 11.25 6.72
CA PHE A 22 8.56 10.74 7.96
C PHE A 22 9.20 9.40 8.33
N CYS A 23 9.63 9.24 9.58
CA CYS A 23 10.03 7.94 10.11
C CYS A 23 8.77 7.17 10.52
N LEU A 24 8.63 5.94 10.03
CA LEU A 24 7.44 5.10 10.25
C LEU A 24 7.64 4.10 11.37
N ALA A 25 8.74 3.35 11.32
CA ALA A 25 9.02 2.29 12.27
C ALA A 25 10.50 1.94 12.31
N ASP A 26 10.98 1.57 13.49
CA ASP A 26 12.23 0.82 13.65
C ASP A 26 11.95 -0.67 13.43
N LEU A 27 12.74 -1.27 12.56
CA LEU A 27 12.61 -2.66 12.18
C LEU A 27 13.47 -3.59 13.03
N THR A 28 14.18 -3.07 14.02
CA THR A 28 14.90 -3.89 14.99
C THR A 28 13.98 -4.95 15.58
N GLY A 29 14.33 -6.22 15.41
CA GLY A 29 13.58 -7.36 15.97
C GLY A 29 12.28 -7.71 15.25
N ILE A 30 12.01 -7.17 14.06
CA ILE A 30 10.89 -7.65 13.24
C ILE A 30 11.15 -9.10 12.80
N LYS A 31 10.12 -9.92 12.83
CA LYS A 31 10.15 -11.32 12.40
C LYS A 31 9.38 -11.45 11.10
N TRP A 32 9.72 -12.46 10.31
CA TRP A 32 8.98 -12.76 9.09
C TRP A 32 8.74 -14.25 8.91
N LYS A 33 7.69 -14.55 8.17
CA LYS A 33 7.34 -15.91 7.78
C LYS A 33 6.85 -15.92 6.34
N ARG A 34 7.30 -16.91 5.59
CA ARG A 34 6.96 -17.13 4.20
C ARG A 34 6.13 -18.41 4.08
N TYR A 35 4.98 -18.27 3.46
CA TYR A 35 4.10 -19.36 3.08
C TYR A 35 4.13 -19.51 1.56
N VAL A 36 4.43 -20.70 1.09
CA VAL A 36 4.59 -20.98 -0.34
C VAL A 36 3.50 -21.94 -0.77
N TRP A 37 2.90 -21.67 -1.93
CA TRP A 37 2.02 -22.59 -2.62
C TRP A 37 2.62 -22.96 -3.97
N GLN A 38 2.60 -24.25 -4.27
CA GLN A 38 3.03 -24.77 -5.56
C GLN A 38 1.82 -25.34 -6.31
N GLY A 39 1.41 -24.63 -7.36
CA GLY A 39 0.37 -25.07 -8.27
C GLY A 39 0.86 -26.02 -9.35
N PRO A 40 -0.08 -26.50 -10.19
CA PRO A 40 0.25 -27.33 -11.35
C PRO A 40 1.21 -26.58 -12.29
N THR A 41 2.37 -27.17 -12.57
CA THR A 41 3.38 -26.57 -13.46
C THR A 41 2.91 -26.44 -14.92
N SER A 42 1.82 -27.12 -15.29
CA SER A 42 1.15 -27.04 -16.59
C SER A 42 0.20 -25.84 -16.72
N ALA A 43 -0.06 -25.13 -15.62
CA ALA A 43 -0.88 -23.93 -15.64
C ALA A 43 -0.10 -22.78 -16.30
N PRO A 44 -0.71 -22.01 -17.23
CA PRO A 44 -0.10 -20.77 -17.72
C PRO A 44 0.28 -19.84 -16.57
N ILE A 45 1.33 -19.02 -16.75
CA ILE A 45 1.79 -18.00 -15.78
C ILE A 45 0.62 -17.10 -15.30
N LEU A 46 -0.36 -16.92 -16.17
CA LEU A 46 -1.58 -16.13 -16.02
C LEU A 46 -2.80 -16.95 -15.55
N PHE A 47 -2.61 -18.09 -14.87
CA PHE A 47 -3.77 -18.83 -14.33
C PHE A 47 -4.63 -17.88 -13.49
N PRO A 48 -5.95 -17.79 -13.76
CA PRO A 48 -6.80 -16.84 -13.08
C PRO A 48 -6.75 -17.15 -11.58
N VAL A 49 -6.43 -16.12 -10.80
CA VAL A 49 -6.44 -16.27 -9.35
C VAL A 49 -7.91 -16.29 -8.94
N THR A 50 -8.39 -17.45 -8.50
CA THR A 50 -9.76 -17.61 -8.01
C THR A 50 -9.78 -17.39 -6.50
N GLU A 51 -10.96 -17.15 -5.92
CA GLU A 51 -11.12 -17.09 -4.45
C GLU A 51 -10.70 -18.40 -3.76
N GLU A 52 -10.64 -19.51 -4.52
CA GLU A 52 -10.15 -20.80 -4.07
C GLU A 52 -8.61 -20.90 -4.01
N ASP A 53 -7.86 -19.85 -4.37
CA ASP A 53 -6.40 -19.82 -4.18
C ASP A 53 -6.05 -19.85 -2.68
N PRO A 54 -5.29 -20.86 -2.21
CA PRO A 54 -4.82 -20.92 -0.83
C PRO A 54 -4.06 -19.68 -0.37
N ILE A 55 -3.29 -19.03 -1.25
CA ILE A 55 -2.55 -17.80 -0.95
C ILE A 55 -3.50 -16.62 -0.78
N LEU A 56 -4.45 -16.41 -1.69
CA LEU A 56 -5.38 -15.28 -1.59
C LEU A 56 -6.36 -15.42 -0.43
N SER A 57 -6.89 -16.63 -0.23
CA SER A 57 -7.78 -16.91 0.88
C SER A 57 -7.06 -16.67 2.22
N SER A 58 -5.81 -17.11 2.36
CA SER A 58 -4.98 -16.83 3.54
C SER A 58 -4.68 -15.34 3.70
N PHE A 59 -4.27 -14.68 2.61
CA PHE A 59 -3.98 -13.25 2.62
C PHE A 59 -5.21 -12.42 3.01
N SER A 60 -6.40 -12.76 2.51
CA SER A 60 -7.67 -12.13 2.88
C SER A 60 -7.98 -12.28 4.36
N ARG A 61 -7.75 -13.47 4.94
CA ARG A 61 -7.90 -13.69 6.39
C ARG A 61 -6.89 -12.87 7.19
N CYS A 62 -5.62 -12.84 6.76
CA CYS A 62 -4.59 -12.00 7.36
C CYS A 62 -4.97 -10.51 7.34
N LEU A 63 -5.47 -10.00 6.21
CA LEU A 63 -5.94 -8.62 6.10
C LEU A 63 -7.10 -8.32 7.04
N LYS A 64 -8.04 -9.24 7.25
CA LYS A 64 -9.15 -9.09 8.21
C LYS A 64 -8.67 -9.10 9.66
N ALA A 65 -7.56 -9.77 9.94
CA ALA A 65 -6.93 -9.86 11.25
C ALA A 65 -5.87 -8.77 11.50
N ASP A 66 -5.78 -7.76 10.64
CA ASP A 66 -4.78 -6.67 10.72
C ASP A 66 -3.32 -7.15 10.71
N VAL A 67 -3.06 -8.32 10.11
CA VAL A 67 -1.72 -8.87 9.97
C VAL A 67 -0.99 -8.16 8.82
N LEU A 68 0.22 -7.67 9.09
CA LEU A 68 1.07 -7.05 8.09
C LEU A 68 1.61 -8.10 7.13
N GLY A 69 1.20 -8.04 5.87
CA GLY A 69 1.63 -9.03 4.88
C GLY A 69 1.52 -8.57 3.43
N VAL A 70 2.13 -9.38 2.56
CA VAL A 70 2.11 -9.20 1.11
C VAL A 70 2.19 -10.57 0.44
N TRP A 71 1.52 -10.72 -0.69
CA TRP A 71 1.70 -11.89 -1.54
C TRP A 71 2.28 -11.50 -2.90
N ARG A 72 2.97 -12.45 -3.55
CA ARG A 72 3.41 -12.31 -4.94
C ARG A 72 3.42 -13.65 -5.66
N ARG A 73 3.47 -13.58 -6.99
CA ARG A 73 3.86 -14.72 -7.84
C ARG A 73 5.39 -14.79 -7.87
N ASP A 74 5.94 -15.98 -7.70
CA ASP A 74 7.38 -16.25 -7.89
C ASP A 74 7.67 -16.23 -9.40
N GLN A 75 8.94 -16.04 -9.78
CA GLN A 75 9.40 -16.20 -11.16
C GLN A 75 9.16 -17.64 -11.68
N ARG A 76 9.15 -18.62 -10.78
CA ARG A 76 8.85 -20.01 -11.10
C ARG A 76 7.36 -20.18 -11.43
N PRO A 77 7.00 -20.77 -12.59
CA PRO A 77 5.60 -20.96 -12.97
C PRO A 77 4.80 -21.74 -11.92
N GLY A 78 3.59 -21.27 -11.65
CA GLY A 78 2.67 -21.90 -10.69
C GLY A 78 3.06 -21.72 -9.22
N ARG A 79 4.18 -21.05 -8.92
CA ARG A 79 4.61 -20.81 -7.53
C ARG A 79 4.16 -19.43 -7.06
N ARG A 80 3.50 -19.41 -5.91
CA ARG A 80 3.00 -18.19 -5.25
C ARG A 80 3.46 -18.20 -3.81
N GLU A 81 3.62 -17.03 -3.25
CA GLU A 81 4.11 -16.89 -1.89
C GLU A 81 3.46 -15.72 -1.17
N LEU A 82 3.22 -15.93 0.12
CA LEU A 82 2.67 -15.00 1.08
C LEU A 82 3.73 -14.75 2.16
N TRP A 83 4.04 -13.49 2.38
CA TRP A 83 4.97 -13.03 3.40
C TRP A 83 4.21 -12.30 4.48
N ILE A 84 4.52 -12.64 5.73
CA ILE A 84 3.92 -12.04 6.91
C ILE A 84 5.04 -11.50 7.78
N PHE A 85 4.79 -10.33 8.37
CA PHE A 85 5.74 -9.60 9.20
C PHE A 85 5.08 -9.23 10.53
N TRP A 86 5.83 -9.33 11.62
CA TRP A 86 5.34 -8.95 12.96
C TRP A 86 6.50 -8.56 13.89
N TRP A 87 6.15 -7.96 15.03
CA TRP A 87 7.08 -7.66 16.12
C TRP A 87 6.63 -8.41 17.38
N GLY A 88 7.59 -8.71 18.26
CA GLY A 88 7.31 -9.32 19.57
C GLY A 88 7.10 -10.84 19.53
N GLU A 89 6.08 -11.30 20.25
CA GLU A 89 5.73 -12.72 20.36
C GLU A 89 5.16 -13.28 19.05
N ASP A 90 5.26 -14.61 18.88
CA ASP A 90 4.84 -15.27 17.64
C ASP A 90 3.30 -15.35 17.56
N PRO A 91 2.68 -14.74 16.53
CA PRO A 91 1.23 -14.77 16.38
C PRO A 91 0.78 -16.18 16.04
N ASN A 92 -0.43 -16.55 16.51
CA ASN A 92 -1.05 -17.78 16.07
C ASN A 92 -1.68 -17.58 14.68
N PHE A 93 -1.07 -18.17 13.66
CA PHE A 93 -1.53 -18.12 12.26
C PHE A 93 -2.40 -19.31 11.85
N ALA A 94 -2.69 -20.26 12.74
CA ALA A 94 -3.35 -21.54 12.40
C ALA A 94 -4.70 -21.37 11.69
N ASP A 95 -5.51 -20.39 12.11
CA ASP A 95 -6.83 -20.13 11.50
C ASP A 95 -6.74 -19.24 10.24
N LEU A 96 -5.63 -18.53 10.08
CA LEU A 96 -5.42 -17.57 9.01
C LEU A 96 -4.84 -18.23 7.75
N ILE A 97 -3.99 -19.25 7.92
CA ILE A 97 -3.21 -19.84 6.84
C ILE A 97 -3.84 -21.14 6.37
N HIS A 98 -3.98 -21.27 5.06
CA HIS A 98 -4.48 -22.49 4.44
C HIS A 98 -3.49 -23.65 4.64
N HIS A 99 -4.01 -24.84 4.97
CA HIS A 99 -3.20 -26.02 5.31
C HIS A 99 -2.31 -26.53 4.16
N ASP A 100 -2.66 -26.21 2.92
CA ASP A 100 -1.87 -26.56 1.73
C ASP A 100 -0.61 -25.69 1.53
N LEU A 101 -0.37 -24.70 2.40
CA LEU A 101 0.79 -23.82 2.30
C LEU A 101 1.98 -24.40 3.05
N SER A 102 3.13 -24.47 2.38
CA SER A 102 4.39 -24.85 3.02
C SER A 102 5.04 -23.64 3.71
N GLU A 103 5.44 -23.80 4.96
CA GLU A 103 6.01 -22.75 5.81
C GLU A 103 7.55 -22.72 5.74
N GLU A 104 8.11 -21.52 5.63
CA GLU A 104 9.52 -21.23 5.83
C GLU A 104 9.64 -19.96 6.70
N ASP A 105 10.40 -20.03 7.78
CA ASP A 105 10.57 -18.96 8.77
C ASP A 105 11.99 -18.37 8.76
N GLY A 106 12.12 -17.15 9.30
CA GLY A 106 13.43 -16.51 9.46
C GLY A 106 13.40 -15.31 10.40
N VAL A 107 14.57 -15.01 10.97
CA VAL A 107 14.74 -13.94 11.99
C VAL A 107 15.70 -12.86 11.49
N TRP A 108 15.42 -11.62 11.91
CA TRP A 108 16.16 -10.40 11.63
C TRP A 108 17.44 -10.27 12.45
N GLU A 109 18.42 -11.16 12.25
CA GLU A 109 19.71 -11.04 12.95
C GLU A 109 20.89 -10.73 12.02
N ASN A 110 20.79 -11.06 10.72
CA ASN A 110 21.89 -10.87 9.75
C ASN A 110 21.69 -9.73 8.76
N GLY A 111 20.80 -8.79 9.10
CA GLY A 111 20.42 -7.71 8.20
C GLY A 111 19.43 -8.14 7.11
N LEU A 112 18.77 -7.14 6.55
CA LEU A 112 17.68 -7.27 5.60
C LEU A 112 18.17 -7.58 4.18
N SER A 113 17.83 -8.77 3.66
CA SER A 113 18.00 -9.00 2.22
C SER A 113 17.22 -7.95 1.43
N TYR A 114 17.74 -7.52 0.28
CA TYR A 114 17.06 -6.54 -0.58
C TYR A 114 15.64 -7.00 -0.97
N GLU A 115 15.47 -8.30 -1.16
CA GLU A 115 14.18 -8.91 -1.43
C GLU A 115 13.19 -8.77 -0.27
N CYS A 116 13.62 -9.14 0.95
CA CYS A 116 12.79 -9.01 2.15
C CYS A 116 12.39 -7.54 2.39
N ARG A 117 13.30 -6.59 2.18
CA ARG A 117 13.01 -5.13 2.24
C ARG A 117 11.91 -4.72 1.28
N THR A 118 12.04 -5.15 0.04
CA THR A 118 11.08 -4.80 -1.01
C THR A 118 9.69 -5.34 -0.69
N LEU A 119 9.61 -6.55 -0.14
CA LEU A 119 8.35 -7.16 0.27
C LEU A 119 7.75 -6.47 1.50
N LEU A 120 8.58 -6.14 2.49
CA LEU A 120 8.14 -5.38 3.65
C LEU A 120 7.58 -4.01 3.23
N PHE A 121 8.25 -3.28 2.34
CA PHE A 121 7.74 -2.00 1.83
C PHE A 121 6.41 -2.17 1.11
N LYS A 122 6.23 -3.26 0.35
CA LYS A 122 4.93 -3.57 -0.26
C LYS A 122 3.86 -3.87 0.80
N ALA A 123 4.19 -4.60 1.87
CA ALA A 123 3.26 -4.86 2.95
C ALA A 123 2.85 -3.56 3.69
N VAL A 124 3.82 -2.68 3.95
CA VAL A 124 3.56 -1.34 4.53
C VAL A 124 2.71 -0.49 3.57
N HIS A 125 2.98 -0.54 2.27
CA HIS A 125 2.17 0.14 1.26
C HIS A 125 0.73 -0.40 1.25
N ASN A 126 0.53 -1.72 1.31
CA ASN A 126 -0.81 -2.33 1.39
C ASN A 126 -1.57 -1.88 2.64
N LEU A 127 -0.88 -1.82 3.79
CA LEU A 127 -1.46 -1.32 5.03
C LEU A 127 -1.88 0.14 4.89
N LEU A 128 -0.99 0.99 4.36
CA LEU A 128 -1.25 2.40 4.14
C LEU A 128 -2.43 2.62 3.18
N GLU A 129 -2.43 1.89 2.06
CA GLU A 129 -3.50 1.91 1.07
C GLU A 129 -4.85 1.56 1.70
N ARG A 130 -4.91 0.49 2.49
CA ARG A 130 -6.12 0.10 3.22
C ARG A 130 -6.57 1.17 4.21
N CYS A 131 -5.64 1.76 4.96
CA CYS A 131 -5.92 2.86 5.88
C CYS A 131 -6.48 4.10 5.15
N LEU A 132 -5.96 4.42 3.96
CA LEU A 132 -6.41 5.54 3.14
C LEU A 132 -7.79 5.26 2.53
N MET A 133 -8.02 4.06 2.00
CA MET A 133 -9.31 3.64 1.46
C MET A 133 -10.41 3.65 2.53
N ASN A 134 -10.10 3.21 3.75
CA ASN A 134 -11.03 3.31 4.89
C ASN A 134 -11.37 4.77 5.27
N ARG A 135 -10.59 5.76 4.78
CA ARG A 135 -10.83 7.20 4.92
C ARG A 135 -11.36 7.84 3.62
N ASN A 136 -11.90 7.04 2.71
CA ASN A 136 -12.48 7.44 1.42
C ASN A 136 -11.47 8.02 0.41
N PHE A 137 -10.18 7.70 0.52
CA PHE A 137 -9.24 7.97 -0.57
C PHE A 137 -9.35 6.91 -1.65
N VAL A 138 -9.17 7.32 -2.91
CA VAL A 138 -9.08 6.44 -4.06
C VAL A 138 -7.65 6.45 -4.61
N ARG A 139 -7.20 5.30 -5.11
CA ARG A 139 -5.89 5.20 -5.74
C ARG A 139 -5.99 5.38 -7.25
N ILE A 140 -5.16 6.27 -7.79
CA ILE A 140 -5.00 6.54 -9.23
C ILE A 140 -3.52 6.45 -9.57
N GLY A 141 -3.09 5.29 -10.06
CA GLY A 141 -1.66 5.00 -10.28
C GLY A 141 -0.87 5.00 -8.97
N LYS A 142 0.10 5.92 -8.84
CA LYS A 142 0.86 6.13 -7.59
C LYS A 142 0.19 7.09 -6.59
N TRP A 143 -0.87 7.78 -7.00
CA TRP A 143 -1.49 8.85 -6.22
C TRP A 143 -2.70 8.35 -5.45
N PHE A 144 -2.83 8.81 -4.22
CA PHE A 144 -4.03 8.69 -3.40
C PHE A 144 -4.74 10.05 -3.38
N VAL A 145 -6.00 10.06 -3.78
CA VAL A 145 -6.80 11.28 -3.95
C VAL A 145 -8.08 11.13 -3.15
N LYS A 146 -8.47 12.16 -2.40
CA LYS A 146 -9.80 12.21 -1.79
C LYS A 146 -10.82 12.76 -2.81
N PRO A 147 -11.82 11.98 -3.25
CA PRO A 147 -12.86 12.49 -4.13
C PRO A 147 -13.65 13.62 -3.46
N TYR A 148 -14.22 14.49 -4.29
CA TYR A 148 -15.14 15.54 -3.88
C TYR A 148 -16.51 14.95 -3.51
N GLU A 149 -17.12 15.48 -2.46
CA GLU A 149 -18.50 15.15 -2.11
C GLU A 149 -19.48 15.92 -3.02
N LYS A 150 -20.67 15.34 -3.25
CA LYS A 150 -21.66 15.79 -4.27
C LYS A 150 -22.12 17.25 -4.06
N ASP A 151 -22.05 17.75 -2.83
CA ASP A 151 -22.50 19.09 -2.43
C ASP A 151 -21.34 20.07 -2.13
N GLU A 152 -20.08 19.63 -2.23
CA GLU A 152 -18.93 20.51 -2.06
C GLU A 152 -18.75 21.39 -3.30
N LYS A 153 -19.10 22.67 -3.16
CA LYS A 153 -18.67 23.67 -4.14
C LYS A 153 -17.13 23.70 -4.12
N PRO A 154 -16.44 23.70 -5.28
CA PRO A 154 -14.97 23.71 -5.37
C PRO A 154 -14.35 25.07 -5.01
N ILE A 155 -14.81 25.68 -3.92
CA ILE A 155 -14.39 27.00 -3.43
C ILE A 155 -13.04 26.85 -2.70
N ASN A 156 -12.79 25.72 -2.02
CA ASN A 156 -11.52 25.43 -1.34
C ASN A 156 -10.66 24.43 -2.12
N LYS A 157 -9.95 24.93 -3.14
CA LYS A 157 -8.99 24.13 -3.91
C LYS A 157 -7.89 23.48 -3.03
N SER A 158 -7.60 24.02 -1.85
CA SER A 158 -6.57 23.54 -0.92
C SER A 158 -6.91 22.24 -0.18
N GLU A 159 -8.17 21.80 -0.18
CA GLU A 159 -8.60 20.62 0.59
C GLU A 159 -8.46 19.31 -0.19
N HIS A 160 -8.30 19.37 -1.51
CA HIS A 160 -8.22 18.18 -2.38
C HIS A 160 -6.79 17.96 -2.87
N LEU A 161 -5.93 17.61 -1.92
CA LEU A 161 -4.55 17.23 -2.19
C LEU A 161 -4.47 15.74 -2.57
N SER A 162 -3.58 15.46 -3.50
CA SER A 162 -3.16 14.11 -3.85
C SER A 162 -1.84 13.83 -3.17
N CYS A 163 -1.71 12.66 -2.55
CA CYS A 163 -0.46 12.23 -1.93
C CYS A 163 0.10 10.97 -2.62
N SER A 164 1.41 10.90 -2.74
CA SER A 164 2.14 9.70 -3.19
C SER A 164 3.20 9.38 -2.15
N PHE A 165 3.42 8.10 -1.88
CA PHE A 165 4.30 7.63 -0.83
C PHE A 165 5.43 6.80 -1.41
N THR A 166 6.67 7.17 -1.08
CA THR A 166 7.88 6.41 -1.42
C THR A 166 8.51 5.93 -0.13
N PHE A 167 8.88 4.64 -0.06
CA PHE A 167 9.48 4.04 1.13
C PHE A 167 10.97 3.79 0.91
N PHE A 168 11.75 4.00 1.96
CA PHE A 168 13.17 3.69 1.96
C PHE A 168 13.65 3.40 3.38
N LEU A 169 14.86 2.86 3.48
CA LEU A 169 15.54 2.69 4.76
C LEU A 169 16.48 3.85 5.02
N HIS A 170 16.44 4.33 6.25
CA HIS A 170 17.41 5.26 6.79
C HIS A 170 18.24 4.57 7.88
N GLY A 171 19.57 4.65 7.74
CA GLY A 171 20.48 3.86 8.57
C GLY A 171 20.28 2.36 8.34
N ASP A 172 20.33 1.59 9.41
CA ASP A 172 20.32 0.12 9.33
C ASP A 172 18.94 -0.51 9.55
N SER A 173 17.99 0.22 10.14
CA SER A 173 16.72 -0.36 10.60
C SER A 173 15.49 0.54 10.50
N ASN A 174 15.60 1.82 10.18
CA ASN A 174 14.43 2.70 10.18
C ASN A 174 13.76 2.74 8.81
N VAL A 175 12.48 2.33 8.73
CA VAL A 175 11.65 2.62 7.55
C VAL A 175 11.23 4.07 7.60
N CYS A 176 11.52 4.78 6.53
CA CYS A 176 11.02 6.13 6.31
C CYS A 176 10.15 6.18 5.06
N THR A 177 9.25 7.15 5.03
CA THR A 177 8.47 7.49 3.84
C THR A 177 8.63 8.95 3.47
N SER A 178 8.89 9.20 2.19
CA SER A 178 8.78 10.52 1.59
C SER A 178 7.39 10.69 1.00
N VAL A 179 6.72 11.80 1.32
CA VAL A 179 5.37 12.11 0.85
C VAL A 179 5.45 13.20 -0.21
N GLU A 180 5.02 12.88 -1.42
CA GLU A 180 4.86 13.86 -2.50
C GLU A 180 3.41 14.36 -2.48
N ILE A 181 3.23 15.68 -2.42
CA ILE A 181 1.91 16.33 -2.42
C ILE A 181 1.73 17.06 -3.75
N ASN A 182 0.61 16.81 -4.42
CA ASN A 182 0.26 17.47 -5.66
C ASN A 182 -1.25 17.78 -5.73
N GLN A 183 -1.64 18.65 -6.65
CA GLN A 183 -3.02 19.05 -6.86
C GLN A 183 -3.49 18.59 -8.25
N HIS A 184 -4.26 17.50 -8.28
CA HIS A 184 -4.83 16.96 -9.53
C HIS A 184 -6.20 17.58 -9.83
N GLN A 185 -6.74 17.28 -11.02
CA GLN A 185 -8.11 17.65 -11.36
C GLN A 185 -9.11 17.01 -10.37
N PRO A 186 -10.25 17.68 -10.10
CA PRO A 186 -11.28 17.13 -9.23
C PRO A 186 -11.74 15.73 -9.65
N VAL A 187 -11.75 14.82 -8.68
CA VAL A 187 -12.25 13.45 -8.83
C VAL A 187 -13.57 13.35 -8.09
N TYR A 188 -14.60 12.78 -8.71
CA TYR A 188 -15.92 12.60 -8.10
C TYR A 188 -16.28 11.11 -8.09
N LEU A 189 -16.98 10.67 -7.05
CA LEU A 189 -17.58 9.35 -7.04
C LEU A 189 -18.79 9.31 -7.98
N LEU A 190 -18.88 8.25 -8.78
CA LEU A 190 -20.05 8.00 -9.61
C LEU A 190 -21.17 7.42 -8.73
N SER A 191 -22.36 7.98 -8.84
CA SER A 191 -23.57 7.47 -8.19
C SER A 191 -24.49 6.83 -9.23
N GLU A 192 -25.46 6.03 -8.80
CA GLU A 192 -26.49 5.45 -9.69
C GLU A 192 -27.25 6.53 -10.46
N GLU A 193 -27.42 7.73 -9.90
CA GLU A 193 -28.01 8.87 -10.60
C GLU A 193 -27.16 9.29 -11.81
N HIS A 194 -25.83 9.30 -11.70
CA HIS A 194 -24.96 9.60 -12.84
C HIS A 194 -25.06 8.54 -13.94
N ILE A 195 -25.25 7.28 -13.55
CA ILE A 195 -25.42 6.16 -14.49
C ILE A 195 -26.76 6.26 -15.22
N THR A 196 -27.85 6.52 -14.49
CA THR A 196 -29.18 6.68 -15.06
C THR A 196 -29.28 7.92 -15.97
N LEU A 197 -28.64 9.03 -15.59
CA LEU A 197 -28.51 10.21 -16.45
C LEU A 197 -27.72 9.91 -17.73
N ALA A 198 -26.62 9.15 -17.65
CA ALA A 198 -25.85 8.74 -18.82
C ALA A 198 -26.66 7.80 -19.73
N GLN A 199 -27.41 6.85 -19.17
CA GLN A 199 -28.29 5.93 -19.90
C GLN A 199 -29.44 6.64 -20.61
N GLN A 200 -29.94 7.75 -20.05
CA GLN A 200 -30.99 8.58 -20.65
C GLN A 200 -30.45 9.60 -21.65
N SER A 201 -29.13 9.80 -21.73
CA SER A 201 -28.51 10.75 -22.63
C SER A 201 -28.23 10.12 -24.01
N ASN A 202 -28.75 10.74 -25.07
CA ASN A 202 -28.47 10.35 -26.47
C ASN A 202 -27.16 10.93 -27.03
N SER A 203 -26.35 11.59 -26.19
CA SER A 203 -25.09 12.22 -26.57
C SER A 203 -23.93 11.58 -25.80
N PRO A 204 -22.76 11.33 -26.43
CA PRO A 204 -21.63 10.72 -25.73
C PRO A 204 -21.16 11.60 -24.57
N PHE A 205 -21.27 11.09 -23.35
CA PHE A 205 -20.77 11.74 -22.14
C PHE A 205 -19.23 11.80 -22.20
N GLN A 206 -18.64 12.99 -22.38
CA GLN A 206 -17.20 13.21 -22.26
C GLN A 206 -16.77 13.29 -20.79
N GLY A 207 -16.97 12.20 -20.05
CA GLY A 207 -16.35 11.98 -18.74
C GLY A 207 -15.27 10.92 -18.89
N ARG A 208 -14.04 11.19 -18.43
CA ARG A 208 -13.05 10.12 -18.24
C ARG A 208 -13.56 9.22 -17.12
N LEU A 209 -14.28 8.17 -17.49
CA LEU A 209 -14.84 7.20 -16.56
C LEU A 209 -13.71 6.33 -16.01
N PHE A 210 -13.39 6.47 -14.72
CA PHE A 210 -12.59 5.51 -13.99
C PHE A 210 -13.56 4.59 -13.25
N TYR A 211 -13.79 3.39 -13.79
CA TYR A 211 -14.53 2.36 -13.07
C TYR A 211 -13.69 1.93 -11.86
N TRP A 212 -14.28 2.01 -10.67
CA TRP A 212 -13.74 1.45 -9.42
C TRP A 212 -14.73 0.39 -8.95
N LEU A 213 -14.42 -0.89 -9.20
CA LEU A 213 -15.15 -2.00 -8.58
C LEU A 213 -14.38 -2.39 -7.31
N GLY A 214 -14.89 -1.92 -6.17
CA GLY A 214 -14.42 -2.35 -4.86
C GLY A 214 -14.33 -3.88 -4.79
N TYR A 215 -13.25 -4.35 -4.17
CA TYR A 215 -12.86 -5.75 -3.96
C TYR A 215 -12.28 -6.53 -5.16
N PHE A 216 -12.58 -6.22 -6.42
CA PHE A 216 -12.08 -7.02 -7.55
C PHE A 216 -10.75 -6.54 -8.17
N ASP A 217 -10.30 -5.32 -7.87
CA ASP A 217 -9.05 -4.77 -8.44
C ASP A 217 -7.75 -5.32 -7.84
N LEU A 218 -7.83 -6.13 -6.79
CA LEU A 218 -6.67 -6.90 -6.30
C LEU A 218 -6.18 -7.93 -7.33
N LEU A 219 -6.98 -8.21 -8.36
CA LEU A 219 -6.71 -9.22 -9.37
C LEU A 219 -6.23 -8.66 -10.73
N LEU A 220 -6.55 -7.39 -11.04
CA LEU A 220 -6.21 -6.78 -12.34
C LEU A 220 -5.10 -5.72 -12.26
N PHE A 221 -4.80 -5.17 -11.08
CA PHE A 221 -3.81 -4.08 -10.97
C PHE A 221 -2.36 -4.54 -10.69
N GLN A 222 -2.13 -5.84 -10.51
CA GLN A 222 -0.80 -6.35 -10.14
C GLN A 222 0.14 -6.61 -11.34
N GLU A 223 -0.33 -6.45 -12.58
CA GLU A 223 0.47 -6.76 -13.79
C GLU A 223 1.13 -5.55 -14.47
N ASN A 224 0.81 -4.29 -14.13
CA ASN A 224 1.29 -3.14 -14.93
C ASN A 224 1.97 -2.00 -14.17
N SER A 225 2.38 -2.21 -12.93
CA SER A 225 3.21 -1.22 -12.21
C SER A 225 4.19 -1.98 -11.33
N TYR A 226 5.40 -1.45 -11.15
CA TYR A 226 6.54 -2.07 -10.45
C TYR A 226 7.49 -2.95 -11.29
N CYS A 227 7.69 -2.59 -12.56
CA CYS A 227 9.03 -2.61 -13.16
C CYS A 227 9.44 -1.16 -13.43
N ASN A 228 10.01 -0.51 -12.41
CA ASN A 228 11.05 0.51 -12.45
C ASN A 228 11.05 1.22 -11.10
N TRP A 229 12.18 1.04 -10.39
CA TRP A 229 12.59 1.88 -9.28
C TRP A 229 12.94 3.28 -9.79
#